data_AF-A0A7S1MXX4-F1
#
_entry.id   AF-A0A7S1MXX4-F1
#
_cell.length_a   1.000
_cell.length_b   1.000
_cell.length_c   1.000
_cell.angle_alpha   90.00
_cell.angle_beta   90.00
_cell.angle_gamma   90.00
#
_symmetry.space_group_name_H-M   'P 1'
#
loop_
_entity.id
_entity.type
_entity.pdbx_description
1 polymer ?
#
loop_
_entity_poly.entity_id
_entity_poly.type
_entity_poly.pdbx_seq_one_letter_code
_entity_poly.pdbx_strand_id
1 'polypeptide(L)'
;NEGGGQGGVEDLDVVATLAWIRELGLKKVAVQLPDELMGLASGLVDALKRPEWQVFVLADSSVSSWDPDVVAAQHVGADGIVLYGRSSLSRTQALPVRYVFTKRRLDA
;
A
#
# COMPACT_ATOMS: atom_id res chain seq x y z
N ASN A 1 14.61 28.75 5.45
CA ASN A 1 13.32 28.45 6.12
C ASN A 1 12.48 27.66 5.14
N GLU A 2 12.76 26.36 4.96
CA GLU A 2 11.92 25.44 4.17
C GLU A 2 12.10 24.05 4.78
N GLY A 3 11.35 23.78 5.84
CA GLY A 3 11.31 22.46 6.47
C GLY A 3 10.46 21.52 5.64
N GLY A 4 11.02 21.02 4.54
CA GLY A 4 10.43 19.92 3.77
C GLY A 4 10.39 18.66 4.62
N GLY A 5 9.29 18.45 5.34
CA GLY A 5 9.01 17.20 6.04
C GLY A 5 8.85 16.09 5.03
N GLN A 6 9.95 15.41 4.70
CA GLN A 6 9.92 14.16 3.95
C GLN A 6 9.25 13.12 4.86
N GLY A 7 7.96 12.85 4.61
CA GLY A 7 7.26 11.73 5.26
C GLY A 7 8.00 10.45 4.93
N GLY A 8 8.47 9.75 5.96
CA GLY A 8 9.21 8.50 5.82
C GLY A 8 8.29 7.29 5.66
N VAL A 9 8.88 6.10 5.51
CA VAL A 9 8.14 4.81 5.56
C VAL A 9 7.37 4.65 6.87
N GLU A 10 7.79 5.33 7.94
CA GLU A 10 7.12 5.42 9.23
C GLU A 10 5.69 6.00 9.17
N ASP A 11 5.39 6.85 8.19
CA ASP A 11 4.04 7.39 7.96
C ASP A 11 3.12 6.43 7.18
N LEU A 12 3.63 5.27 6.75
CA LEU A 12 2.92 4.27 5.94
C LEU A 12 2.28 3.16 6.78
N ASP A 13 2.05 3.40 8.07
CA ASP A 13 1.29 2.50 8.97
C ASP A 13 1.65 1.01 8.83
N VAL A 14 2.95 0.74 8.75
CA VAL A 14 3.53 -0.58 8.48
C VAL A 14 3.06 -1.61 9.49
N VAL A 15 2.99 -1.24 10.77
CA VAL A 15 2.61 -2.14 11.87
C VAL A 15 1.18 -2.65 11.68
N ALA A 16 0.23 -1.75 11.39
CA ALA A 16 -1.15 -2.15 11.20
C ALA A 16 -1.34 -2.93 9.89
N THR A 17 -0.52 -2.65 8.86
CA THR A 17 -0.51 -3.45 7.63
C THR A 17 -0.01 -4.88 7.88
N LEU A 18 1.06 -5.06 8.65
CA LEU A 18 1.57 -6.38 9.03
C LEU A 18 0.54 -7.18 9.84
N ALA A 19 -0.14 -6.53 10.79
CA ALA A 19 -1.20 -7.14 11.57
C ALA A 19 -2.33 -7.65 10.66
N TRP A 20 -2.82 -6.79 9.76
CA TRP A 20 -3.86 -7.13 8.80
C TRP A 20 -3.51 -8.32 7.90
N ILE A 21 -2.28 -8.35 7.37
CA ILE A 21 -1.77 -9.47 6.54
C ILE A 21 -1.82 -10.78 7.35
N ARG A 22 -1.35 -10.73 8.59
CA ARG A 22 -1.29 -11.90 9.49
C ARG A 22 -2.67 -12.37 9.92
N GLU A 23 -3.57 -11.47 10.26
CA GLU A 23 -4.94 -11.76 10.70
C GLU A 23 -5.74 -12.45 9.59
N LEU A 24 -5.57 -12.02 8.35
CA LEU A 24 -6.21 -12.64 7.19
C LEU A 24 -5.44 -13.85 6.64
N GLY A 25 -4.23 -14.12 7.14
CA GLY A 25 -3.41 -15.25 6.70
C GLY A 25 -2.92 -15.16 5.25
N LEU A 26 -2.80 -13.95 4.70
CA LEU A 26 -2.44 -13.73 3.30
C LEU A 26 -1.00 -14.24 3.04
N LYS A 27 -0.78 -14.89 1.90
CA LYS A 27 0.53 -15.42 1.49
C LYS A 27 1.19 -14.57 0.43
N LYS A 28 0.39 -13.90 -0.40
CA LYS A 28 0.86 -12.95 -1.39
C LYS A 28 0.07 -11.65 -1.29
N VAL A 29 0.77 -10.55 -1.13
CA VAL A 29 0.17 -9.22 -0.94
C VAL A 29 0.67 -8.28 -2.02
N ALA A 30 -0.26 -7.70 -2.76
CA ALA A 30 0.02 -6.64 -3.71
C ALA A 30 0.02 -5.27 -2.98
N VAL A 31 0.90 -4.38 -3.38
CA VAL A 31 1.03 -3.03 -2.88
C VAL A 31 0.90 -2.07 -4.05
N GLN A 32 -0.06 -1.17 -3.96
CA GLN A 32 -0.27 -0.09 -4.91
C GLN A 32 0.10 1.23 -4.24
N LEU A 33 0.98 1.97 -4.90
CA LEU A 33 1.51 3.25 -4.44
C LEU A 33 1.30 4.29 -5.56
N PRO A 34 0.94 5.54 -5.24
CA PRO A 34 1.02 6.64 -6.18
C PRO A 34 2.48 6.98 -6.47
N ASP A 35 2.72 7.64 -7.60
CA ASP A 35 4.06 8.05 -8.05
C ASP A 35 4.83 8.86 -6.99
N GLU A 36 4.13 9.71 -6.22
CA GLU A 36 4.71 10.50 -5.12
C GLU A 36 5.32 9.64 -3.99
N LEU A 37 4.88 8.38 -3.84
CA LEU A 37 5.40 7.43 -2.84
C LEU A 37 6.31 6.36 -3.46
N MET A 38 6.54 6.35 -4.77
CA MET A 38 7.39 5.34 -5.42
C MET A 38 8.83 5.35 -4.91
N GLY A 39 9.36 6.53 -4.53
CA GLY A 39 10.68 6.64 -3.89
C GLY A 39 10.78 5.87 -2.56
N LEU A 40 9.66 5.61 -1.88
CA LEU A 40 9.59 4.85 -0.63
C LEU A 40 9.25 3.37 -0.85
N ALA A 41 8.92 2.95 -2.07
CA ALA A 41 8.42 1.61 -2.37
C ALA A 41 9.37 0.51 -1.90
N SER A 42 10.67 0.65 -2.16
CA SER A 42 11.69 -0.32 -1.74
C SER A 42 11.72 -0.48 -0.22
N GLY A 43 11.82 0.64 0.51
CA GLY A 43 11.84 0.63 1.98
C GLY A 43 10.55 0.09 2.59
N LEU A 44 9.40 0.38 1.98
CA LEU A 44 8.12 -0.17 2.40
C LEU A 44 8.06 -1.69 2.19
N VAL A 45 8.49 -2.19 1.04
CA VAL A 45 8.52 -3.63 0.76
C VAL A 45 9.41 -4.35 1.76
N ASP A 46 10.62 -3.84 2.01
CA ASP A 46 11.52 -4.41 3.02
C ASP A 46 10.90 -4.39 4.42
N ALA A 47 10.20 -3.31 4.79
CA ALA A 47 9.52 -3.19 6.07
C ALA A 47 8.36 -4.21 6.23
N LEU A 48 7.65 -4.50 5.14
CA LEU A 48 6.50 -5.42 5.11
C LEU A 48 6.88 -6.90 4.88
N LYS A 49 8.06 -7.17 4.34
CA LYS A 49 8.51 -8.51 3.98
C LYS A 49 8.68 -9.39 5.22
N ARG A 50 8.14 -10.60 5.19
CA ARG A 50 8.31 -11.62 6.24
C ARG A 50 8.48 -13.00 5.60
N PRO A 51 9.07 -13.99 6.28
CA PRO A 51 9.16 -15.36 5.77
C PRO A 51 7.81 -16.01 5.41
N GLU A 52 6.73 -15.58 6.08
CA GLU A 52 5.40 -16.18 5.98
C GLU A 52 4.59 -15.72 4.76
N TRP A 53 4.99 -14.64 4.10
CA TRP A 53 4.31 -14.05 2.94
C TRP A 53 5.23 -13.26 2.02
N GLN A 54 4.78 -13.02 0.80
CA GLN A 54 5.48 -12.23 -0.20
C GLN A 54 4.74 -10.91 -0.47
N VAL A 55 5.50 -9.85 -0.70
CA VAL A 55 4.99 -8.50 -0.98
C VAL A 55 5.46 -8.10 -2.38
N PHE A 56 4.52 -7.62 -3.21
CA PHE A 56 4.76 -7.23 -4.59
C PHE A 56 4.25 -5.81 -4.83
N VAL A 57 5.06 -4.96 -5.45
CA VAL A 57 4.62 -3.62 -5.87
C VAL A 57 4.03 -3.71 -7.27
N LEU A 58 2.82 -3.17 -7.44
CA LEU A 58 2.20 -3.05 -8.76
C LEU A 58 2.84 -1.85 -9.49
N ALA A 59 3.43 -2.13 -10.65
CA ALA A 59 4.17 -1.14 -11.43
C ALA A 59 3.26 -0.22 -12.28
N ASP A 60 1.98 -0.57 -12.44
CA ASP A 60 1.01 0.24 -13.16
C ASP A 60 0.26 1.15 -12.18
N SER A 61 0.80 2.35 -11.94
CA SER A 61 0.10 3.40 -11.19
C SER A 61 -0.33 4.56 -12.10
N SER A 62 -0.40 4.29 -13.40
CA SER A 62 -0.71 5.29 -14.41
C SER A 62 -2.23 5.55 -14.42
N VAL A 63 -2.63 6.80 -14.17
CA VAL A 63 -3.92 7.44 -14.52
C VAL A 63 -5.25 7.04 -13.82
N SER A 64 -5.28 6.21 -12.77
CA SER A 64 -6.52 5.99 -11.97
C SER A 64 -6.29 5.85 -10.45
N SER A 65 -5.54 6.80 -9.89
CA SER A 65 -4.95 6.79 -8.54
C SER A 65 -5.86 6.57 -7.33
N TRP A 66 -7.18 6.39 -7.45
CA TRP A 66 -8.11 6.38 -6.31
C TRP A 66 -8.71 5.00 -6.02
N ASP A 67 -8.60 4.07 -6.97
CA ASP A 67 -9.19 2.74 -6.85
C ASP A 67 -8.08 1.67 -6.80
N PRO A 68 -8.27 0.62 -5.98
CA PRO A 68 -7.34 -0.49 -5.92
C PRO A 68 -7.42 -1.32 -7.22
N ASP A 69 -6.28 -1.59 -7.85
CA ASP A 69 -6.17 -2.45 -9.03
C ASP A 69 -6.20 -3.93 -8.60
N VAL A 70 -7.39 -4.38 -8.24
CA VAL A 70 -7.65 -5.78 -7.87
C VAL A 70 -7.40 -6.72 -9.03
N VAL A 71 -7.52 -6.26 -10.29
CA VAL A 71 -7.32 -7.09 -11.47
C VAL A 71 -5.83 -7.40 -11.65
N ALA A 72 -4.96 -6.39 -11.52
CA ALA A 72 -3.51 -6.62 -11.52
C ALA A 72 -3.09 -7.49 -10.33
N ALA A 73 -3.64 -7.24 -9.13
CA ALA A 73 -3.39 -8.08 -7.95
C ALA A 73 -3.79 -9.55 -8.18
N GLN A 74 -4.93 -9.80 -8.81
CA GLN A 74 -5.37 -11.15 -9.16
C GLN A 74 -4.47 -11.81 -10.21
N HIS A 75 -4.04 -11.07 -11.23
CA HIS A 75 -3.13 -11.61 -12.26
C HIS A 75 -1.79 -12.06 -11.68
N VAL A 76 -1.27 -11.38 -10.64
CA VAL A 76 -0.06 -11.82 -9.94
C VAL A 76 -0.35 -12.91 -8.88
N GLY A 77 -1.62 -13.28 -8.70
CA GLY A 77 -2.09 -14.26 -7.73
C GLY A 77 -1.95 -13.78 -6.29
N ALA A 78 -2.19 -12.49 -6.03
CA ALA A 78 -2.20 -11.93 -4.68
C ALA A 78 -3.52 -12.26 -3.97
N ASP A 79 -3.41 -12.55 -2.68
CA ASP A 79 -4.52 -12.84 -1.77
C ASP A 79 -5.13 -11.57 -1.19
N GLY A 80 -4.45 -10.42 -1.33
CA GLY A 80 -4.94 -9.12 -0.91
C GLY A 80 -4.11 -7.97 -1.48
N ILE A 81 -4.67 -6.76 -1.43
CA ILE A 81 -4.03 -5.55 -1.94
C ILE A 81 -4.04 -4.43 -0.90
N VAL A 82 -2.92 -3.72 -0.78
CA VAL A 82 -2.78 -2.52 0.06
C VAL A 82 -2.65 -1.31 -0.84
N LEU A 83 -3.59 -0.37 -0.73
CA LEU A 83 -3.56 0.91 -1.43
C LEU A 83 -3.09 2.01 -0.49
N TYR A 84 -1.98 2.66 -0.85
CA TYR A 84 -1.46 3.81 -0.13
C TYR A 84 -1.91 5.12 -0.79
N GLY A 85 -2.19 6.15 0.01
CA GLY A 85 -2.53 7.49 -0.48
C GLY A 85 -4.04 7.74 -0.58
N ARG A 86 -4.49 8.39 -1.65
CA ARG A 86 -5.91 8.79 -1.83
C ARG A 86 -6.73 7.60 -2.29
N SER A 87 -7.95 7.45 -1.79
CA SER A 87 -8.89 6.45 -2.29
C SER A 87 -10.32 6.98 -2.41
N SER A 88 -11.02 6.53 -3.44
CA SER A 88 -12.44 6.76 -3.71
C SER A 88 -13.37 5.89 -2.86
N LEU A 89 -12.84 4.96 -2.04
CA LEU A 89 -13.58 4.01 -1.20
C LEU A 89 -14.61 3.17 -1.96
N SER A 90 -14.42 2.96 -3.27
CA SER A 90 -15.26 2.07 -4.06
C SER A 90 -15.14 0.63 -3.56
N ARG A 91 -16.28 0.00 -3.27
CA ARG A 91 -16.35 -1.33 -2.67
C ARG A 91 -15.99 -2.40 -3.70
N THR A 92 -14.74 -2.85 -3.73
CA THR A 92 -14.29 -3.97 -4.57
C THR A 92 -14.50 -5.31 -3.83
N GLN A 93 -15.21 -6.26 -4.44
CA GLN A 93 -15.63 -7.51 -3.77
C GLN A 93 -14.70 -8.70 -4.02
N ALA A 94 -13.64 -8.53 -4.82
CA ALA A 94 -12.89 -9.65 -5.36
C ALA A 94 -11.69 -10.09 -4.49
N LEU A 95 -11.14 -9.19 -3.68
CA LEU A 95 -10.02 -9.44 -2.77
C LEU A 95 -10.12 -8.52 -1.54
N PRO A 96 -9.58 -8.91 -0.37
CA PRO A 96 -9.35 -8.01 0.74
C PRO A 96 -8.51 -6.80 0.34
N VAL A 97 -9.02 -5.60 0.59
CA VAL A 97 -8.33 -4.32 0.34
C VAL A 97 -8.05 -3.62 1.67
N ARG A 98 -6.81 -3.17 1.86
CA ARG A 98 -6.42 -2.27 2.95
C ARG A 98 -6.09 -0.90 2.38
N TYR A 99 -6.73 0.14 2.94
CA TYR A 99 -6.42 1.53 2.61
C TYR A 99 -5.52 2.13 3.68
N VAL A 100 -4.39 2.69 3.26
CA VAL A 100 -3.45 3.40 4.14
C VAL A 100 -3.35 4.84 3.70
N PHE A 101 -3.94 5.73 4.49
CA PHE A 101 -3.91 7.16 4.24
C PHE A 101 -2.67 7.75 4.88
N THR A 102 -1.77 8.30 4.06
CA THR A 102 -0.60 9.02 4.57
C THR A 102 -1.08 10.27 5.29
N LYS A 103 -0.64 10.45 6.53
CA LYS A 103 -0.97 11.66 7.29
C LYS A 103 -0.08 12.78 6.78
N ARG A 104 -0.61 13.66 5.91
CA ARG A 104 0.00 14.99 5.84
C ARG A 104 -0.24 15.63 7.20
N ARG A 105 0.84 15.99 7.92
CA ARG A 105 0.73 16.96 9.00
C ARG A 105 0.04 18.19 8.41
N LEU A 106 -1.21 18.44 8.80
CA LEU A 106 -1.76 19.77 8.69
C LEU A 106 -1.00 20.59 9.73
N ASP A 107 0.03 21.31 9.31
CA ASP A 107 0.54 22.41 10.11
C ASP A 107 -0.56 23.49 10.14
N ALA A 108 -0.95 23.89 11.35
CA ALA A 108 -1.97 24.88 11.65
C ALA A 108 -1.41 26.30 11.63
#